data_AF-A0A7R9VBD8-F1
#
_entry.id   AF-A0A7R9VBD8-F1
#
_cell.length_a   1.000
_cell.length_b   1.000
_cell.length_c   1.000
_cell.angle_alpha   90.00
_cell.angle_beta   90.00
_cell.angle_gamma   90.00
#
_symmetry.space_group_name_H-M   'P 1'
#
loop_
_entity.id
_entity.type
_entity.pdbx_description
1 polymer ?
#
loop_
_entity_poly.entity_id
_entity_poly.type
_entity_poly.pdbx_seq_one_letter_code
_entity_poly.pdbx_strand_id
1 'polypeptide(L)'
;SNVFNMMGSDNVQIDAAEVEAGLKETGGILLSDESVELAFKCGRDSFVLTSHRILRIDVQGMSGTKVEYFTLLWSTVRAFAIETAGSFLDRDAELTLFTQLPDRASSAEGFPRKERTRIGVDFRKGQADIFAVQKFFADKLLGPDEVDASESAVSMAGEADGGSGSMFSWMGDDSRMVDAEEMDRQYHSSPPILQGCEKVEMAFKGRRDLMLFTSKRLVFVDVQGFSGKKVEYMSVPWSSVQCFGVKSAGSFLDKDSELMIWTDFDDCFFPPKPDEDSPPPPPIPRYSYLELDFQKDKVDLLAVQRYLSERCLRVEGGRMVDGVWVPNMRPYDVPVSQDV
;
A
#
# COMPACT_ATOMS: atom_id res chain seq x y z
N SER A 1 10.89 25.59 2.19
CA SER A 1 10.12 25.37 3.43
C SER A 1 9.35 24.07 3.26
N ASN A 2 9.67 23.07 4.09
CA ASN A 2 8.97 21.79 4.12
C ASN A 2 7.51 22.03 4.50
N VAL A 3 6.60 21.85 3.56
CA VAL A 3 5.16 21.83 3.86
C VAL A 3 4.75 20.42 4.36
N PHE A 4 5.62 19.40 4.18
CA PHE A 4 5.28 18.01 4.44
C PHE A 4 6.29 17.19 5.27
N ASN A 5 7.42 17.75 5.76
CA ASN A 5 8.05 17.14 6.93
C ASN A 5 7.14 17.47 8.13
N MET A 6 6.31 16.49 8.51
CA MET A 6 5.31 16.56 9.57
C MET A 6 5.83 17.33 10.79
N MET A 7 5.36 18.58 10.98
CA MET A 7 5.33 19.17 12.32
C MET A 7 4.10 18.61 13.03
N GLY A 8 4.27 17.37 13.48
CA GLY A 8 3.26 16.61 14.19
C GLY A 8 3.44 15.11 13.95
N SER A 9 4.51 14.51 14.49
CA SER A 9 4.44 13.09 14.82
C SER A 9 3.34 12.88 15.86
N ASP A 10 2.77 11.68 15.97
CA ASP A 10 1.83 11.28 17.04
C ASP A 10 0.33 11.52 16.76
N ASN A 11 -0.21 11.13 15.59
CA ASN A 11 -1.67 11.17 15.39
C ASN A 11 -2.40 10.26 16.39
N VAL A 12 -3.51 10.77 16.95
CA VAL A 12 -4.41 10.06 17.86
C VAL A 12 -5.78 9.92 17.21
N GLN A 13 -6.36 8.73 17.23
CA GLN A 13 -7.72 8.52 16.75
C GLN A 13 -8.72 9.26 17.64
N ILE A 14 -9.65 9.97 17.01
CA ILE A 14 -10.72 10.74 17.67
C ILE A 14 -12.10 10.28 17.19
N ASP A 15 -13.15 10.68 17.90
CA ASP A 15 -14.51 10.26 17.58
C ASP A 15 -14.96 10.83 16.22
N ALA A 16 -15.34 9.94 15.30
CA ALA A 16 -15.74 10.30 13.95
C ALA A 16 -17.04 11.12 13.92
N ALA A 17 -18.00 10.84 14.80
CA ALA A 17 -19.28 11.53 14.84
C ALA A 17 -19.13 12.96 15.38
N GLU A 18 -18.28 13.17 16.38
CA GLU A 18 -17.92 14.52 16.87
C GLU A 18 -17.25 15.35 15.77
N VAL A 19 -16.32 14.75 15.02
CA VAL A 19 -15.65 15.42 13.89
C VAL A 19 -16.64 15.74 12.78
N GLU A 20 -17.52 14.80 12.44
CA GLU A 20 -18.57 15.01 11.43
C GLU A 20 -19.48 16.19 11.81
N ALA A 21 -19.98 16.21 13.04
CA ALA A 21 -20.84 17.29 13.53
C ALA A 21 -20.12 18.65 13.44
N GLY A 22 -18.87 18.73 13.90
CA GLY A 22 -18.07 19.94 13.83
C GLY A 22 -17.80 20.43 12.40
N LEU A 23 -17.54 19.52 11.46
CA LEU A 23 -17.30 19.88 10.05
C LEU A 23 -18.58 20.27 9.31
N LYS A 24 -19.74 19.74 9.71
CA LYS A 24 -21.05 20.17 9.20
C LYS A 24 -21.41 21.58 9.70
N GLU A 25 -21.12 21.89 10.97
CA GLU A 25 -21.32 23.23 11.54
C GLU A 25 -20.36 24.29 10.95
N THR A 26 -19.14 23.89 10.61
CA THR A 26 -18.10 24.78 10.04
C THR A 26 -18.35 25.08 8.56
N GLY A 27 -19.51 25.66 8.24
CA GLY A 27 -19.82 26.16 6.90
C GLY A 27 -20.06 25.11 5.83
N GLY A 28 -20.37 23.86 6.20
CA GLY A 28 -20.74 22.80 5.25
C GLY A 28 -19.57 22.28 4.42
N ILE A 29 -18.42 22.03 5.05
CA ILE A 29 -17.25 21.43 4.39
C ILE A 29 -17.61 20.05 3.82
N LEU A 30 -18.38 19.27 4.58
CA LEU A 30 -18.90 17.98 4.17
C LEU A 30 -20.15 18.16 3.31
N LEU A 31 -20.29 17.31 2.28
CA LEU A 31 -21.54 17.20 1.54
C LEU A 31 -22.67 16.63 2.43
N SER A 32 -23.93 16.82 2.01
CA SER A 32 -25.09 16.36 2.76
C SER A 32 -25.14 14.84 2.95
N ASP A 33 -24.56 14.10 2.02
CA ASP A 33 -24.43 12.65 1.97
C ASP A 33 -23.01 12.14 2.29
N GLU A 34 -22.11 13.04 2.69
CA GLU A 34 -20.76 12.69 3.14
C GLU A 34 -20.74 12.44 4.65
N SER A 35 -20.14 11.32 5.03
CA SER A 35 -19.99 10.86 6.41
C SER A 35 -18.52 10.71 6.77
N VAL A 36 -18.15 11.04 8.01
CA VAL A 36 -16.80 10.76 8.55
C VAL A 36 -16.79 9.33 9.06
N GLU A 37 -15.82 8.54 8.61
CA GLU A 37 -15.71 7.13 8.98
C GLU A 37 -14.55 6.88 9.94
N LEU A 38 -13.43 7.58 9.74
CA LEU A 38 -12.31 7.63 10.68
C LEU A 38 -11.77 9.05 10.75
N ALA A 39 -11.27 9.45 11.91
CA ALA A 39 -10.62 10.73 12.09
C ALA A 39 -9.45 10.62 13.07
N PHE A 40 -8.38 11.33 12.76
CA PHE A 40 -7.17 11.40 13.56
C PHE A 40 -6.76 12.85 13.74
N LYS A 41 -6.11 13.14 14.86
CA LYS A 41 -5.65 14.48 15.19
C LYS A 41 -4.20 14.47 15.66
N CYS A 42 -3.42 15.42 15.19
CA CYS A 42 -2.10 15.72 15.72
C CYS A 42 -2.00 17.22 16.02
N GLY A 43 -1.90 17.57 17.30
CA GLY A 43 -1.91 18.97 17.72
C GLY A 43 -3.20 19.69 17.30
N ARG A 44 -3.09 20.63 16.36
CA ARG A 44 -4.24 21.36 15.78
C ARG A 44 -4.70 20.80 14.44
N ASP A 45 -3.92 19.91 13.86
CA ASP A 45 -4.15 19.37 12.53
C ASP A 45 -5.00 18.11 12.61
N SER A 46 -5.78 17.83 11.57
CA SER A 46 -6.65 16.66 11.50
C SER A 46 -6.50 15.94 10.18
N PHE A 47 -6.56 14.61 10.24
CA PHE A 47 -6.58 13.70 9.11
C PHE A 47 -7.90 12.92 9.17
N VAL A 48 -8.80 13.24 8.24
CA VAL A 48 -10.20 12.80 8.27
C VAL A 48 -10.46 11.94 7.05
N LEU A 49 -10.93 10.72 7.27
CA LEU A 49 -11.32 9.75 6.24
C LEU A 49 -12.84 9.73 6.16
N THR A 50 -13.38 10.14 5.02
CA THR A 50 -14.81 10.19 4.77
C THR A 50 -15.23 9.14 3.76
N SER A 51 -16.54 8.93 3.63
CA SER A 51 -17.10 8.09 2.56
C SER A 51 -16.69 8.54 1.15
N HIS A 52 -16.31 9.81 0.97
CA HIS A 52 -16.05 10.41 -0.34
C HIS A 52 -14.58 10.73 -0.62
N ARG A 53 -13.79 11.03 0.42
CA ARG A 53 -12.41 11.51 0.28
C ARG A 53 -11.61 11.37 1.56
N ILE A 54 -10.32 11.63 1.42
CA ILE A 54 -9.42 11.94 2.52
C ILE A 54 -9.31 13.46 2.61
N LEU A 55 -9.53 14.01 3.80
CA LEU A 55 -9.48 15.43 4.09
C LEU A 55 -8.42 15.70 5.16
N ARG A 56 -7.37 16.44 4.80
CA ARG A 56 -6.39 16.98 5.74
C ARG A 56 -6.74 18.42 6.06
N ILE A 57 -6.76 18.74 7.34
CA ILE A 57 -7.01 20.08 7.88
C ILE A 57 -5.75 20.50 8.63
N ASP A 58 -5.02 21.50 8.11
CA ASP A 58 -3.79 22.02 8.69
C ASP A 58 -4.03 23.45 9.20
N VAL A 59 -3.82 23.66 10.50
CA VAL A 59 -3.99 24.96 11.16
C VAL A 59 -2.63 25.65 11.28
N GLN A 60 -2.38 26.61 10.39
CA GLN A 60 -1.10 27.26 10.18
C GLN A 60 -0.93 28.55 10.99
N GLY A 61 0.34 28.84 11.32
CA GLY A 61 0.77 30.07 11.98
C GLY A 61 0.50 30.09 13.49
N MET A 62 1.11 31.07 14.18
CA MET A 62 1.00 31.18 15.64
C MET A 62 -0.42 31.54 16.09
N SER A 63 -1.13 32.38 15.34
CA SER A 63 -2.53 32.75 15.63
C SER A 63 -3.53 31.64 15.32
N GLY A 64 -3.15 30.63 14.52
CA GLY A 64 -4.05 29.55 14.08
C GLY A 64 -5.21 30.01 13.20
N THR A 65 -5.13 31.23 12.64
CA THR A 65 -6.22 31.82 11.84
C THR A 65 -6.18 31.39 10.37
N LYS A 66 -5.05 30.83 9.91
CA LYS A 66 -4.92 30.31 8.55
C LYS A 66 -5.13 28.80 8.59
N VAL A 67 -6.16 28.31 7.91
CA VAL A 67 -6.45 26.88 7.83
C VAL A 67 -6.36 26.43 6.38
N GLU A 68 -5.62 25.36 6.11
CA GLU A 68 -5.59 24.67 4.82
C GLU A 68 -6.48 23.43 4.88
N TYR A 69 -7.37 23.29 3.89
CA TYR A 69 -8.20 22.10 3.69
C TYR A 69 -7.73 21.40 2.42
N PHE A 70 -6.92 20.36 2.59
CA PHE A 70 -6.39 19.58 1.48
C PHE A 70 -7.23 18.31 1.29
N THR A 71 -7.80 18.15 0.09
CA THR A 71 -8.61 16.98 -0.27
C THR A 71 -7.82 16.05 -1.19
N LEU A 72 -7.77 14.77 -0.84
CA LEU A 72 -7.31 13.68 -1.69
C LEU A 72 -8.50 12.76 -1.99
N LEU A 73 -8.75 12.50 -3.27
CA LEU A 73 -9.86 11.61 -3.67
C LEU A 73 -9.45 10.16 -3.49
N TRP A 74 -10.38 9.28 -3.10
CA TRP A 74 -10.12 7.84 -3.03
C TRP A 74 -9.54 7.29 -4.33
N SER A 75 -10.06 7.75 -5.47
CA SER A 75 -9.61 7.35 -6.81
C SER A 75 -8.17 7.76 -7.16
N THR A 76 -7.50 8.57 -6.34
CA THR A 76 -6.09 8.95 -6.55
C THR A 76 -5.11 8.09 -5.76
N VAL A 77 -5.59 7.33 -4.78
CA VAL A 77 -4.77 6.40 -4.00
C VAL A 77 -4.57 5.13 -4.83
N ARG A 78 -3.32 4.82 -5.15
CA ARG A 78 -2.90 3.69 -6.01
C ARG A 78 -2.41 2.50 -5.21
N ALA A 79 -1.85 2.74 -4.04
CA ALA A 79 -1.44 1.70 -3.10
C ALA A 79 -1.42 2.31 -1.69
N PHE A 80 -1.27 1.46 -0.69
CA PHE A 80 -1.02 1.90 0.68
C PHE A 80 -0.10 0.91 1.38
N ALA A 81 0.68 1.37 2.34
CA ALA A 81 1.44 0.53 3.25
C ALA A 81 1.08 0.88 4.68
N ILE A 82 1.03 -0.14 5.53
CA ILE A 82 1.08 0.07 6.97
C ILE A 82 2.39 -0.50 7.51
N GLU A 83 2.90 0.14 8.54
CA GLU A 83 4.13 -0.29 9.16
C GLU A 83 3.96 -0.41 10.68
N THR A 84 4.30 -1.59 11.21
CA THR A 84 4.17 -1.84 12.64
C THR A 84 5.29 -1.16 13.40
N ALA A 85 4.98 -0.57 14.56
CA ALA A 85 5.99 -0.02 15.45
C ALA A 85 7.04 -1.09 15.86
N GLY A 86 8.33 -0.71 15.82
CA GLY A 86 9.44 -1.56 16.28
C GLY A 86 9.56 -1.66 17.81
N SER A 87 10.70 -2.19 18.32
CA SER A 87 10.92 -2.28 19.78
C SER A 87 11.57 -1.06 20.46
N PHE A 88 11.07 -0.87 21.68
CA PHE A 88 11.52 -0.11 22.87
C PHE A 88 11.77 1.41 22.76
N LEU A 89 12.35 1.97 21.69
CA LEU A 89 12.76 3.38 21.70
C LEU A 89 12.05 4.29 20.67
N ASP A 90 11.66 3.78 19.51
CA ASP A 90 10.98 4.56 18.46
C ASP A 90 9.61 3.94 18.16
N ARG A 91 8.54 4.70 18.35
CA ARG A 91 7.28 4.18 18.91
C ARG A 91 6.03 4.36 18.06
N ASP A 92 6.14 4.76 16.81
CA ASP A 92 4.97 5.09 16.01
C ASP A 92 4.75 4.05 14.89
N ALA A 93 3.48 3.72 14.67
CA ALA A 93 3.06 2.97 13.49
C ALA A 93 2.80 3.96 12.37
N GLU A 94 3.10 3.60 11.14
CA GLU A 94 2.98 4.51 10.00
C GLU A 94 1.96 3.97 9.00
N LEU A 95 1.15 4.86 8.43
CA LEU A 95 0.42 4.62 7.18
C LEU A 95 1.08 5.44 6.07
N THR A 96 1.43 4.80 4.98
CA THR A 96 1.89 5.48 3.77
C THR A 96 0.86 5.31 2.66
N LEU A 97 0.40 6.40 2.07
CA LEU A 97 -0.47 6.38 0.89
C LEU A 97 0.34 6.68 -0.35
N PHE A 98 0.23 5.82 -1.35
CA PHE A 98 0.88 6.01 -2.65
C PHE A 98 -0.13 6.60 -3.62
N THR A 99 0.24 7.70 -4.29
CA THR A 99 -0.64 8.40 -5.22
C THR A 99 0.08 8.73 -6.52
N GLN A 100 -0.71 9.08 -7.53
CA GLN A 100 -0.24 9.60 -8.82
C GLN A 100 -0.30 11.14 -8.88
N LEU A 101 -0.41 11.82 -7.74
CA LEU A 101 -0.46 13.28 -7.75
C LEU A 101 0.85 13.85 -8.27
N PRO A 102 0.82 14.78 -9.24
CA PRO A 102 2.03 15.45 -9.67
C PRO A 102 2.60 16.22 -8.48
N ASP A 103 3.85 15.94 -8.15
CA ASP A 103 4.55 16.75 -7.16
C ASP A 103 4.69 18.19 -7.70
N ARG A 104 4.74 19.18 -6.80
CA ARG A 104 4.94 20.59 -7.22
C ARG A 104 6.19 20.65 -8.09
N ALA A 105 6.12 21.44 -9.17
CA ALA A 105 7.24 21.78 -10.03
C ALA A 105 8.39 22.37 -9.19
N SER A 106 9.24 21.50 -8.66
CA SER A 106 10.49 21.84 -8.02
C SER A 106 11.58 21.66 -9.05
N SER A 107 12.41 22.68 -9.21
CA SER A 107 13.56 22.70 -10.11
C SER A 107 14.83 22.11 -9.47
N ALA A 108 14.71 21.47 -8.30
CA ALA A 108 15.84 20.94 -7.54
C ALA A 108 16.28 19.59 -8.10
N GLU A 109 17.58 19.44 -8.35
CA GLU A 109 18.19 18.26 -8.95
C GLU A 109 18.23 17.05 -8.00
N GLY A 110 18.18 15.85 -8.56
CA GLY A 110 18.81 14.67 -7.98
C GLY A 110 17.95 13.74 -7.11
N PHE A 111 16.72 14.10 -6.75
CA PHE A 111 15.85 13.19 -5.99
C PHE A 111 14.37 13.31 -6.37
N PRO A 112 13.63 12.19 -6.53
CA PRO A 112 12.18 12.26 -6.62
C PRO A 112 11.67 12.89 -5.32
N ARG A 113 10.94 13.99 -5.44
CA ARG A 113 10.19 14.47 -4.28
C ARG A 113 8.97 13.56 -4.15
N LYS A 114 8.90 12.92 -3.00
CA LYS A 114 7.87 11.94 -2.63
C LYS A 114 6.68 12.62 -1.96
N GLU A 115 6.67 13.95 -1.80
CA GLU A 115 5.74 14.63 -0.87
C GLU A 115 4.26 14.42 -1.23
N ARG A 116 3.95 14.28 -2.52
CA ARG A 116 2.58 14.00 -2.99
C ARG A 116 2.38 12.58 -3.48
N THR A 117 3.43 11.93 -3.97
CA THR A 117 3.35 10.53 -4.44
C THR A 117 3.41 9.53 -3.28
N ARG A 118 3.98 9.92 -2.11
CA ARG A 118 3.90 9.22 -0.82
C ARG A 118 3.45 10.18 0.27
N ILE A 119 2.28 9.92 0.83
CA ILE A 119 1.76 10.68 1.96
C ILE A 119 1.86 9.78 3.18
N GLY A 120 2.84 10.06 4.05
CA GLY A 120 3.02 9.38 5.34
C GLY A 120 2.13 9.99 6.43
N VAL A 121 1.60 9.14 7.31
CA VAL A 121 0.81 9.47 8.49
C VAL A 121 1.29 8.62 9.65
N ASP A 122 2.01 9.25 10.58
CA ASP A 122 2.49 8.62 11.81
C ASP A 122 1.40 8.60 12.89
N PHE A 123 1.17 7.45 13.50
CA PHE A 123 0.25 7.27 14.62
C PHE A 123 1.00 7.10 15.93
N ARG A 124 0.55 7.82 16.95
CA ARG A 124 1.09 7.68 18.29
C ARG A 124 0.89 6.25 18.79
N LYS A 125 1.90 5.69 19.45
CA LYS A 125 1.82 4.34 20.03
C LYS A 125 0.49 4.02 20.72
N GLY A 126 -0.20 2.99 20.22
CA GLY A 126 -1.42 2.44 20.81
C GLY A 126 -2.62 3.39 20.77
N GLN A 127 -2.54 4.47 20.00
CA GLN A 127 -3.63 5.43 19.78
C GLN A 127 -4.36 5.23 18.45
N ALA A 128 -3.93 4.24 17.67
CA ALA A 128 -4.60 3.75 16.48
C ALA A 128 -4.40 2.24 16.41
N ASP A 129 -5.45 1.52 16.00
CA ASP A 129 -5.32 0.13 15.57
C ASP A 129 -4.88 0.13 14.10
N ILE A 130 -3.59 -0.09 13.87
CA ILE A 130 -3.01 -0.02 12.52
C ILE A 130 -3.58 -1.08 11.58
N PHE A 131 -4.02 -2.23 12.09
CA PHE A 131 -4.65 -3.27 11.27
C PHE A 131 -6.11 -2.93 10.97
N ALA A 132 -6.82 -2.25 11.88
CA ALA A 132 -8.13 -1.67 11.55
C ALA A 132 -8.00 -0.58 10.46
N VAL A 133 -6.96 0.26 10.52
CA VAL A 133 -6.64 1.22 9.46
C VAL A 133 -6.32 0.49 8.15
N GLN A 134 -5.52 -0.56 8.19
CA GLN A 134 -5.20 -1.40 7.02
C GLN A 134 -6.48 -1.97 6.39
N LYS A 135 -7.37 -2.56 7.20
CA LYS A 135 -8.65 -3.11 6.73
C LYS A 135 -9.52 -2.03 6.11
N PHE A 136 -9.62 -0.86 6.75
CA PHE A 136 -10.37 0.27 6.21
C PHE A 136 -9.87 0.69 4.82
N PHE A 137 -8.57 0.80 4.61
CA PHE A 137 -8.01 1.12 3.30
C PHE A 137 -8.17 -0.02 2.28
N ALA A 138 -8.09 -1.28 2.73
CA ALA A 138 -8.40 -2.43 1.89
C ALA A 138 -9.85 -2.36 1.38
N ASP A 139 -10.83 -2.09 2.27
CA ASP A 139 -12.24 -1.95 1.90
C ASP A 139 -12.47 -0.79 0.91
N LYS A 140 -11.78 0.34 1.10
CA LYS A 140 -11.89 1.50 0.21
C LYS A 140 -11.31 1.27 -1.18
N LEU A 141 -10.23 0.51 -1.29
CA LEU A 141 -9.50 0.36 -2.56
C LEU A 141 -9.82 -0.94 -3.30
N LEU A 142 -10.20 -1.99 -2.59
CA LEU A 142 -10.45 -3.34 -3.13
C LEU A 142 -11.94 -3.70 -3.15
N GLY A 143 -12.81 -2.80 -2.66
CA GLY A 143 -14.21 -3.07 -2.42
C GLY A 143 -14.47 -3.71 -1.05
N PRO A 144 -15.74 -3.75 -0.61
CA PRO A 144 -16.10 -4.24 0.71
C PRO A 144 -15.71 -5.71 0.90
N ASP A 145 -15.45 -6.08 2.15
CA ASP A 145 -15.31 -7.48 2.55
C ASP A 145 -16.69 -8.16 2.52
N GLU A 146 -16.87 -9.13 1.62
CA GLU A 146 -18.17 -9.78 1.37
C GLU A 146 -18.45 -10.95 2.33
N VAL A 147 -17.50 -11.30 3.19
CA VAL A 147 -17.67 -12.33 4.23
C VAL A 147 -18.14 -11.67 5.52
N ASP A 148 -19.24 -12.17 6.08
CA ASP A 148 -19.76 -11.69 7.36
C ASP A 148 -18.70 -11.86 8.47
N ALA A 149 -18.57 -10.85 9.34
CA ALA A 149 -17.57 -10.86 10.42
C ALA A 149 -17.66 -12.09 11.34
N SER A 150 -18.82 -12.75 11.40
CA SER A 150 -19.05 -13.99 12.13
C SER A 150 -18.45 -15.23 11.46
N GLU A 151 -18.37 -15.28 10.12
CA GLU A 151 -17.78 -16.39 9.37
C GLU A 151 -16.24 -16.35 9.45
N SER A 152 -15.67 -15.15 9.43
CA SER A 152 -14.24 -14.91 9.68
C SER A 152 -13.79 -15.33 11.09
N ALA A 153 -14.71 -15.42 12.07
CA ALA A 153 -14.38 -15.89 13.42
C ALA A 153 -14.36 -17.43 13.54
N VAL A 154 -15.05 -18.15 12.65
CA VAL A 154 -15.12 -19.63 12.68
C VAL A 154 -13.87 -20.25 12.06
N SER A 155 -13.27 -19.61 11.05
CA SER A 155 -11.97 -20.03 10.50
C SER A 155 -10.81 -19.83 11.50
N MET A 156 -10.98 -18.94 12.47
CA MET A 156 -9.99 -18.60 13.51
C MET A 156 -10.01 -19.52 14.73
N ALA A 157 -10.97 -20.45 14.82
CA ALA A 157 -11.13 -21.35 15.96
C ALA A 157 -10.28 -22.63 15.86
N GLY A 158 -9.55 -22.83 14.76
CA GLY A 158 -8.55 -23.90 14.61
C GLY A 158 -7.15 -23.39 14.93
N GLU A 159 -6.57 -23.90 16.02
CA GLU A 159 -5.19 -23.67 16.47
C GLU A 159 -4.82 -22.28 16.99
N ALA A 160 -5.15 -22.06 18.26
CA ALA A 160 -4.38 -21.18 19.12
C ALA A 160 -3.04 -21.86 19.48
N ASP A 161 -1.98 -21.61 18.72
CA ASP A 161 -0.62 -21.70 19.27
C ASP A 161 -0.14 -20.29 19.62
N GLY A 162 -0.22 -20.00 20.92
CA GLY A 162 0.27 -18.78 21.52
C GLY A 162 1.79 -18.76 21.47
N GLY A 163 2.34 -17.98 20.54
CA GLY A 163 3.77 -17.74 20.52
C GLY A 163 4.12 -16.51 19.69
N SER A 164 4.47 -15.42 20.36
CA SER A 164 5.19 -14.27 19.79
C SER A 164 6.62 -14.66 19.36
N GLY A 165 6.79 -15.82 18.73
CA GLY A 165 8.07 -16.49 18.47
C GLY A 165 8.23 -17.15 17.09
N SER A 166 7.25 -17.09 16.17
CA SER A 166 7.31 -17.84 14.89
C SER A 166 7.62 -17.00 13.64
N MET A 167 7.29 -15.70 13.61
CA MET A 167 7.48 -14.86 12.42
C MET A 167 8.95 -14.50 12.11
N PHE A 168 9.94 -15.02 12.84
CA PHE A 168 11.35 -14.76 12.56
C PHE A 168 12.19 -16.02 12.40
N SER A 169 11.66 -17.20 12.78
CA SER A 169 12.33 -18.48 12.54
C SER A 169 12.37 -18.84 11.04
N TRP A 170 11.52 -18.21 10.23
CA TRP A 170 11.46 -18.43 8.79
C TRP A 170 12.47 -17.57 8.01
N MET A 171 13.16 -16.59 8.61
CA MET A 171 14.21 -15.80 7.92
C MET A 171 15.42 -16.70 7.61
N GLY A 172 15.70 -16.90 6.33
CA GLY A 172 16.72 -17.82 5.82
C GLY A 172 16.90 -17.63 4.31
N ASP A 173 18.05 -18.03 3.78
CA ASP A 173 18.62 -17.60 2.49
C ASP A 173 18.01 -18.26 1.23
N ASP A 174 16.79 -18.80 1.32
CA ASP A 174 16.16 -19.56 0.25
C ASP A 174 15.03 -18.76 -0.39
N SER A 175 15.36 -17.86 -1.33
CA SER A 175 14.35 -17.14 -2.13
C SER A 175 13.57 -18.12 -3.01
N ARG A 176 12.36 -18.53 -2.62
CA ARG A 176 11.58 -19.62 -3.22
C ARG A 176 10.08 -19.40 -3.16
N MET A 177 9.34 -20.19 -3.93
CA MET A 177 7.90 -20.32 -3.74
C MET A 177 7.60 -21.00 -2.38
N VAL A 178 6.62 -20.44 -1.65
CA VAL A 178 6.12 -20.99 -0.39
C VAL A 178 4.66 -21.42 -0.55
N ASP A 179 4.14 -22.16 0.42
CA ASP A 179 2.78 -22.69 0.39
C ASP A 179 1.77 -21.55 0.50
N ALA A 180 0.97 -21.36 -0.56
CA ALA A 180 -0.04 -20.31 -0.62
C ALA A 180 -1.17 -20.52 0.39
N GLU A 181 -1.58 -21.76 0.68
CA GLU A 181 -2.64 -22.03 1.66
C GLU A 181 -2.17 -21.73 3.09
N GLU A 182 -0.90 -22.00 3.39
CA GLU A 182 -0.33 -21.65 4.69
C GLU A 182 -0.26 -20.13 4.86
N MET A 183 0.17 -19.40 3.83
CA MET A 183 0.16 -17.94 3.86
C MET A 183 -1.26 -17.37 3.92
N ASP A 184 -2.22 -18.00 3.24
CA ASP A 184 -3.65 -17.68 3.33
C ASP A 184 -4.10 -17.78 4.79
N ARG A 185 -3.91 -18.93 5.45
CA ARG A 185 -4.28 -19.12 6.86
C ARG A 185 -3.59 -18.12 7.78
N GLN A 186 -2.28 -17.95 7.62
CA GLN A 186 -1.47 -17.07 8.48
C GLN A 186 -1.98 -15.62 8.43
N TYR A 187 -2.17 -15.06 7.23
CA TYR A 187 -2.48 -13.64 7.04
C TYR A 187 -3.98 -13.31 7.08
N HIS A 188 -4.85 -14.32 7.13
CA HIS A 188 -6.21 -14.17 7.66
C HIS A 188 -6.23 -14.15 9.19
N SER A 189 -5.24 -14.78 9.84
CA SER A 189 -5.21 -14.94 11.29
C SER A 189 -4.45 -13.86 12.03
N SER A 190 -3.12 -13.84 11.90
CA SER A 190 -2.27 -12.93 12.65
C SER A 190 -0.93 -12.69 11.94
N PRO A 191 -0.67 -11.48 11.42
CA PRO A 191 -1.58 -10.33 11.41
C PRO A 191 -2.71 -10.47 10.38
N PRO A 192 -3.93 -9.99 10.67
CA PRO A 192 -5.08 -10.09 9.77
C PRO A 192 -5.03 -9.00 8.69
N ILE A 193 -4.18 -9.17 7.68
CA ILE A 193 -3.98 -8.19 6.60
C ILE A 193 -4.81 -8.48 5.35
N LEU A 194 -5.43 -9.66 5.27
CA LEU A 194 -6.31 -10.07 4.18
C LEU A 194 -7.78 -9.84 4.55
N GLN A 195 -8.60 -9.46 3.56
CA GLN A 195 -10.07 -9.48 3.73
C GLN A 195 -10.57 -10.93 3.82
N GLY A 196 -11.69 -11.19 4.48
CA GLY A 196 -12.22 -12.56 4.63
C GLY A 196 -12.55 -13.23 3.30
N CYS A 197 -12.95 -12.44 2.30
CA CYS A 197 -13.18 -12.90 0.91
C CYS A 197 -11.91 -12.94 0.02
N GLU A 198 -10.75 -12.52 0.51
CA GLU A 198 -9.50 -12.49 -0.25
C GLU A 198 -8.78 -13.85 -0.14
N LYS A 199 -8.10 -14.29 -1.21
CA LYS A 199 -7.33 -15.54 -1.19
C LYS A 199 -5.91 -15.35 -1.65
N VAL A 200 -4.95 -15.98 -0.97
CA VAL A 200 -3.57 -16.09 -1.46
C VAL A 200 -3.52 -17.19 -2.52
N GLU A 201 -3.08 -16.84 -3.73
CA GLU A 201 -3.03 -17.75 -4.88
C GLU A 201 -1.60 -18.19 -5.20
N MET A 202 -0.63 -17.30 -4.97
CA MET A 202 0.80 -17.63 -4.98
C MET A 202 1.50 -16.84 -3.88
N ALA A 203 2.59 -17.39 -3.36
CA ALA A 203 3.42 -16.68 -2.39
C ALA A 203 4.89 -16.97 -2.65
N PHE A 204 5.69 -15.91 -2.64
CA PHE A 204 7.11 -15.98 -2.87
C PHE A 204 7.85 -15.34 -1.72
N LYS A 205 8.81 -16.09 -1.20
CA LYS A 205 9.73 -15.61 -0.20
C LYS A 205 11.00 -15.15 -0.90
N GLY A 206 11.44 -13.94 -0.58
CA GLY A 206 12.80 -13.48 -0.80
C GLY A 206 13.67 -13.68 0.45
N ARG A 207 14.78 -12.95 0.55
CA ARG A 207 15.68 -13.07 1.71
C ARG A 207 15.07 -12.52 3.01
N ARG A 208 14.48 -11.32 2.93
CA ARG A 208 13.77 -10.66 4.05
C ARG A 208 12.31 -10.33 3.73
N ASP A 209 11.96 -10.43 2.46
CA ASP A 209 10.70 -9.99 1.92
C ASP A 209 9.79 -11.18 1.63
N LEU A 210 8.48 -10.99 1.77
CA LEU A 210 7.48 -11.92 1.28
C LEU A 210 6.55 -11.17 0.34
N MET A 211 6.29 -11.76 -0.82
CA MET A 211 5.39 -11.24 -1.82
C MET A 211 4.23 -12.22 -1.95
N LEU A 212 3.04 -11.78 -1.57
CA LEU A 212 1.80 -12.52 -1.71
C LEU A 212 1.07 -12.03 -2.97
N PHE A 213 0.72 -12.98 -3.81
CA PHE A 213 -0.18 -12.76 -4.92
C PHE A 213 -1.55 -13.19 -4.45
N THR A 214 -2.44 -12.23 -4.24
CA THR A 214 -3.80 -12.52 -3.79
C THR A 214 -4.78 -12.38 -4.95
N SER A 215 -6.00 -12.82 -4.72
CA SER A 215 -7.10 -12.61 -5.65
C SER A 215 -7.38 -11.12 -5.90
N LYS A 216 -7.04 -10.21 -4.97
CA LYS A 216 -7.35 -8.77 -5.06
C LYS A 216 -6.15 -7.85 -5.33
N ARG A 217 -4.95 -8.22 -4.88
CA ARG A 217 -3.76 -7.36 -4.91
C ARG A 217 -2.45 -8.15 -4.81
N LEU A 218 -1.36 -7.43 -5.00
CA LEU A 218 -0.05 -7.80 -4.48
C LEU A 218 0.08 -7.29 -3.05
N VAL A 219 0.59 -8.12 -2.14
CA VAL A 219 1.00 -7.69 -0.79
C VAL A 219 2.49 -7.97 -0.62
N PHE A 220 3.24 -6.91 -0.30
CA PHE A 220 4.65 -7.00 0.04
C PHE A 220 4.79 -6.88 1.55
N VAL A 221 5.45 -7.84 2.16
CA VAL A 221 5.80 -7.85 3.57
C VAL A 221 7.30 -7.68 3.67
N ASP A 222 7.75 -6.48 4.06
CA ASP A 222 9.16 -6.16 4.26
C ASP A 222 9.48 -6.11 5.76
N VAL A 223 10.38 -6.98 6.20
CA VAL A 223 10.91 -6.97 7.55
C VAL A 223 12.09 -6.01 7.64
N GLN A 224 11.81 -4.83 8.21
CA GLN A 224 12.75 -3.73 8.30
C GLN A 224 13.62 -3.75 9.58
N GLY A 225 14.81 -3.14 9.43
CA GLY A 225 15.76 -2.87 10.51
C GLY A 225 16.56 -4.10 10.97
N PHE A 226 17.67 -3.85 11.66
CA PHE A 226 18.57 -4.93 12.13
C PHE A 226 17.93 -5.89 13.13
N SER A 227 16.89 -5.45 13.84
CA SER A 227 16.16 -6.29 14.80
C SER A 227 14.99 -7.06 14.16
N GLY A 228 14.60 -6.72 12.93
CA GLY A 228 13.44 -7.28 12.23
C GLY A 228 12.08 -6.96 12.85
N LYS A 229 12.01 -6.05 13.83
CA LYS A 229 10.79 -5.84 14.62
C LYS A 229 9.80 -4.85 14.00
N LYS A 230 10.21 -4.16 12.95
CA LYS A 230 9.39 -3.23 12.18
C LYS A 230 9.05 -3.97 10.89
N VAL A 231 7.77 -4.10 10.58
CA VAL A 231 7.32 -4.81 9.39
C VAL A 231 6.36 -3.92 8.63
N GLU A 232 6.69 -3.69 7.37
CA GLU A 232 5.85 -2.97 6.43
C GLU A 232 4.99 -3.98 5.65
N TYR A 233 3.70 -3.70 5.53
CA TYR A 233 2.75 -4.44 4.70
C TYR A 233 2.23 -3.50 3.62
N MET A 234 2.88 -3.50 2.46
CA MET A 234 2.48 -2.70 1.31
C MET A 234 1.47 -3.47 0.45
N SER A 235 0.32 -2.85 0.21
CA SER A 235 -0.77 -3.37 -0.61
C SER A 235 -0.86 -2.63 -1.93
N VAL A 236 -0.67 -3.35 -3.03
CA VAL A 236 -0.75 -2.82 -4.41
C VAL A 236 -1.90 -3.54 -5.14
N PRO A 237 -3.09 -2.91 -5.26
CA PRO A 237 -4.18 -3.44 -6.06
C PRO A 237 -3.73 -3.81 -7.48
N TRP A 238 -4.29 -4.89 -8.03
CA TRP A 238 -3.97 -5.29 -9.42
C TRP A 238 -4.25 -4.17 -10.43
N SER A 239 -5.21 -3.28 -10.14
CA SER A 239 -5.56 -2.13 -10.99
C SER A 239 -4.46 -1.07 -11.09
N SER A 240 -3.48 -1.10 -10.19
CA SER A 240 -2.34 -0.18 -10.16
C SER A 240 -1.10 -0.75 -10.86
N VAL A 241 -1.11 -2.03 -11.24
CA VAL A 241 -0.04 -2.67 -12.01
C VAL A 241 -0.12 -2.22 -13.47
N GLN A 242 0.94 -1.63 -13.99
CA GLN A 242 1.02 -1.09 -15.35
C GLN A 242 1.63 -2.07 -16.34
N CYS A 243 2.70 -2.75 -15.93
CA CYS A 243 3.30 -3.84 -16.67
C CYS A 243 4.08 -4.74 -15.71
N PHE A 244 4.47 -5.91 -16.22
CA PHE A 244 5.27 -6.86 -15.47
C PHE A 244 6.28 -7.52 -16.42
N GLY A 245 7.33 -8.07 -15.82
CA GLY A 245 8.39 -8.75 -16.53
C GLY A 245 8.93 -9.88 -15.68
N VAL A 246 9.29 -10.97 -16.33
CA VAL A 246 9.95 -12.09 -15.70
C VAL A 246 11.22 -12.39 -16.48
N LYS A 247 12.34 -12.49 -15.78
CA LYS A 247 13.66 -12.70 -16.38
C LYS A 247 14.29 -13.96 -15.81
N SER A 248 14.60 -14.89 -16.69
CA SER A 248 15.33 -16.12 -16.33
C SER A 248 16.79 -15.83 -16.04
N ALA A 249 17.38 -16.56 -15.10
CA ALA A 249 18.82 -16.54 -14.84
C ALA A 249 19.62 -16.92 -16.10
N GLY A 250 20.72 -16.21 -16.36
CA GLY A 250 21.62 -16.45 -17.48
C GLY A 250 22.62 -17.60 -17.29
N SER A 251 23.80 -17.49 -17.92
CA SER A 251 24.89 -18.48 -17.89
C SER A 251 25.42 -18.74 -16.46
N PHE A 252 26.28 -19.77 -16.30
CA PHE A 252 26.75 -20.45 -15.08
C PHE A 252 27.13 -19.58 -13.85
N LEU A 253 27.34 -18.27 -14.02
CA LEU A 253 27.71 -17.31 -12.95
C LEU A 253 26.53 -16.49 -12.42
N ASP A 254 25.44 -16.36 -13.18
CA ASP A 254 24.24 -15.63 -12.80
C ASP A 254 23.18 -16.62 -12.32
N LYS A 255 22.83 -16.53 -11.04
CA LYS A 255 22.05 -17.55 -10.31
C LYS A 255 20.68 -17.07 -9.86
N ASP A 256 20.30 -15.86 -10.24
CA ASP A 256 19.05 -15.28 -9.78
C ASP A 256 18.15 -15.01 -10.99
N SER A 257 16.86 -15.34 -10.83
CA SER A 257 15.81 -14.96 -11.77
C SER A 257 14.97 -13.88 -11.14
N GLU A 258 14.51 -12.92 -11.93
CA GLU A 258 13.91 -11.68 -11.43
C GLU A 258 12.44 -11.60 -11.85
N LEU A 259 11.58 -11.23 -10.91
CA LEU A 259 10.23 -10.72 -11.18
C LEU A 259 10.22 -9.20 -11.02
N MET A 260 9.55 -8.55 -11.95
CA MET A 260 9.47 -7.10 -12.08
C MET A 260 8.02 -6.68 -12.21
N ILE A 261 7.56 -5.78 -11.35
CA ILE A 261 6.23 -5.18 -11.39
C ILE A 261 6.37 -3.66 -11.47
N TRP A 262 5.84 -3.07 -12.53
CA TRP A 262 5.77 -1.61 -12.66
C TRP A 262 4.40 -1.09 -12.25
N THR A 263 4.41 0.06 -11.59
CA THR A 263 3.24 0.78 -11.09
C THR A 263 3.29 2.23 -11.55
N ASP A 264 2.18 2.96 -11.39
CA ASP A 264 2.03 4.34 -11.86
C ASP A 264 2.14 5.40 -10.74
N PHE A 265 2.48 4.99 -9.51
CA PHE A 265 2.82 5.90 -8.42
C PHE A 265 4.34 6.14 -8.36
N ASP A 266 4.80 7.08 -7.55
CA ASP A 266 6.17 7.21 -7.03
C ASP A 266 7.40 7.67 -7.86
N ASP A 267 7.35 7.98 -9.16
CA ASP A 267 8.60 8.49 -9.79
C ASP A 267 8.43 9.52 -10.92
N CYS A 268 8.95 10.72 -10.64
CA CYS A 268 9.38 11.69 -11.63
C CYS A 268 10.87 11.95 -11.34
N PHE A 269 11.75 11.49 -12.22
CA PHE A 269 13.18 11.80 -12.12
C PHE A 269 13.43 13.21 -12.65
N PHE A 270 14.04 14.06 -11.84
CA PHE A 270 14.54 15.36 -12.28
C PHE A 270 16.00 15.20 -12.69
N PRO A 271 16.33 15.25 -14.00
CA PRO A 271 17.71 15.17 -14.44
C PRO A 271 18.53 16.32 -13.82
N PRO A 272 19.82 16.09 -13.52
CA PRO A 272 20.70 17.19 -13.16
C PRO A 272 20.73 18.22 -14.29
N LYS A 273 20.86 19.50 -13.94
CA LYS A 273 21.04 20.52 -14.97
C LYS A 273 22.39 20.29 -15.66
N PRO A 274 22.52 20.67 -16.93
CA PRO A 274 23.81 20.70 -17.61
C PRO A 274 24.83 21.62 -16.89
N ASP A 275 24.34 22.70 -16.27
CA ASP A 275 25.09 23.74 -15.54
C ASP A 275 24.14 24.56 -14.65
N GLU A 276 24.67 25.40 -13.75
CA GLU A 276 23.86 26.19 -12.78
C GLU A 276 22.89 27.18 -13.45
N ASP A 277 23.27 27.73 -14.62
CA ASP A 277 22.54 28.79 -15.34
C ASP A 277 21.42 28.23 -16.24
N SER A 278 21.50 26.94 -16.59
CA SER A 278 20.48 26.26 -17.39
C SER A 278 19.14 26.14 -16.65
N PRO A 279 17.99 26.30 -17.35
CA PRO A 279 16.70 25.97 -16.77
C PRO A 279 16.64 24.47 -16.42
N PRO A 280 15.92 24.07 -15.35
CA PRO A 280 15.77 22.67 -15.00
C PRO A 280 15.19 21.89 -16.20
N PRO A 281 15.78 20.75 -16.59
CA PRO A 281 15.21 19.92 -17.64
C PRO A 281 13.83 19.40 -17.20
N PRO A 282 12.92 19.08 -18.15
CA PRO A 282 11.63 18.51 -17.82
C PRO A 282 11.83 17.19 -17.05
N PRO A 283 10.97 16.88 -16.07
CA PRO A 283 11.04 15.60 -15.38
C PRO A 283 10.87 14.45 -16.37
N ILE A 284 11.63 13.38 -16.15
CA ILE A 284 11.49 12.13 -16.88
C ILE A 284 10.53 11.26 -16.07
N PRO A 285 9.33 10.92 -16.61
CA PRO A 285 8.46 9.94 -15.97
C PRO A 285 9.24 8.64 -15.78
N ARG A 286 9.24 8.13 -14.56
CA ARG A 286 9.74 6.79 -14.27
C ARG A 286 8.56 6.03 -13.67
N TYR A 287 8.39 4.79 -14.08
CA TYR A 287 7.42 3.92 -13.43
C TYR A 287 8.05 3.41 -12.14
N SER A 288 7.29 3.42 -11.05
CA SER A 288 7.77 2.79 -9.83
C SER A 288 7.82 1.30 -10.00
N TYR A 289 8.91 0.74 -9.52
CA TYR A 289 9.35 -0.59 -9.87
C TYR A 289 9.53 -1.39 -8.59
N LEU A 290 8.85 -2.54 -8.53
CA LEU A 290 8.96 -3.53 -7.47
C LEU A 290 9.65 -4.76 -8.05
N GLU A 291 10.68 -5.23 -7.37
CA GLU A 291 11.52 -6.35 -7.79
C GLU A 291 11.48 -7.44 -6.73
N LEU A 292 11.50 -8.69 -7.19
CA LEU A 292 11.79 -9.83 -6.33
C LEU A 292 12.73 -10.79 -7.05
N ASP A 293 13.84 -11.06 -6.37
CA ASP A 293 14.82 -12.05 -6.79
C ASP A 293 14.42 -13.44 -6.32
N PHE A 294 14.43 -14.39 -7.24
CA PHE A 294 14.26 -15.80 -6.97
C PHE A 294 15.58 -16.53 -7.15
N GLN A 295 15.83 -17.49 -6.27
CA GLN A 295 16.91 -18.42 -6.49
C GLN A 295 16.61 -19.27 -7.73
N LYS A 296 17.62 -19.44 -8.60
CA LYS A 296 17.51 -20.26 -9.80
C LYS A 296 16.95 -21.65 -9.51
N ASP A 297 16.05 -22.09 -10.38
CA ASP A 297 15.35 -23.38 -10.36
C ASP A 297 14.44 -23.61 -9.13
N LYS A 298 14.16 -22.58 -8.32
CA LYS A 298 13.21 -22.66 -7.19
C LYS A 298 11.82 -22.15 -7.50
N VAL A 299 11.65 -21.50 -8.65
CA VAL A 299 10.39 -20.89 -9.10
C VAL A 299 10.17 -21.23 -10.56
N ASP A 300 8.96 -21.68 -10.89
CA ASP A 300 8.53 -21.81 -12.28
C ASP A 300 8.15 -20.43 -12.82
N LEU A 301 9.10 -19.79 -13.49
CA LEU A 301 8.93 -18.46 -14.07
C LEU A 301 7.84 -18.41 -15.15
N LEU A 302 7.60 -19.52 -15.87
CA LEU A 302 6.55 -19.55 -16.88
C LEU A 302 5.17 -19.64 -16.23
N ALA A 303 5.04 -20.37 -15.12
CA ALA A 303 3.83 -20.36 -14.32
C ALA A 303 3.56 -18.96 -13.73
N VAL A 304 4.59 -18.27 -13.23
CA VAL A 304 4.47 -16.87 -12.77
C VAL A 304 4.06 -15.93 -13.91
N GLN A 305 4.72 -16.03 -15.06
CA GLN A 305 4.39 -15.24 -16.25
C GLN A 305 2.94 -15.49 -16.70
N ARG A 306 2.49 -16.75 -16.71
CA ARG A 306 1.11 -17.13 -17.06
C ARG A 306 0.13 -16.59 -16.04
N TYR A 307 0.42 -16.71 -14.74
CA TYR A 307 -0.41 -16.17 -13.68
C TYR A 307 -0.62 -14.66 -13.85
N LEU A 308 0.48 -13.91 -14.00
CA LEU A 308 0.41 -12.46 -14.20
C LEU A 308 -0.29 -12.10 -15.51
N SER A 309 -0.12 -12.93 -16.54
CA SER A 309 -0.88 -12.78 -17.79
C SER A 309 -2.37 -12.96 -17.55
N GLU A 310 -2.80 -14.02 -16.87
CA GLU A 310 -4.20 -14.26 -16.55
C GLU A 310 -4.81 -13.25 -15.57
N ARG A 311 -3.99 -12.66 -14.69
CA ARG A 311 -4.42 -11.70 -13.68
C ARG A 311 -4.49 -10.27 -14.20
N CYS A 312 -3.44 -9.84 -14.91
CA CYS A 312 -3.28 -8.47 -15.37
C CYS A 312 -3.73 -8.28 -16.83
N LEU A 313 -3.75 -9.35 -17.64
CA LEU A 313 -4.30 -9.27 -18.99
C LEU A 313 -5.80 -9.60 -18.96
N ARG A 314 -6.48 -8.84 -19.80
CA ARG A 314 -7.92 -8.77 -20.05
C ARG A 314 -8.63 -10.12 -19.96
N VAL A 315 -9.76 -10.14 -19.25
CA VAL A 315 -10.84 -11.11 -19.47
C VAL A 315 -12.09 -10.31 -19.89
N GLU A 316 -12.97 -10.91 -20.71
CA GLU A 316 -13.96 -10.24 -21.56
C GLU A 316 -14.69 -8.99 -20.99
N GLY A 317 -14.85 -7.95 -21.83
CA GLY A 317 -15.53 -6.69 -21.51
C GLY A 317 -14.58 -5.49 -21.29
N GLY A 318 -15.15 -4.32 -21.00
CA GLY A 318 -14.40 -3.08 -20.74
C GLY A 318 -15.27 -1.81 -20.78
N ARG A 319 -14.67 -0.69 -20.41
CA ARG A 319 -15.27 0.66 -20.47
C ARG A 319 -14.33 1.63 -21.17
N MET A 320 -14.89 2.66 -21.80
CA MET A 320 -14.09 3.78 -22.31
C MET A 320 -13.80 4.76 -21.18
N VAL A 321 -12.53 5.13 -20.98
CA VAL A 321 -12.10 6.22 -20.10
C VAL A 321 -11.28 7.20 -20.93
N ASP A 322 -11.75 8.44 -21.07
CA ASP A 322 -11.09 9.50 -21.84
C ASP A 322 -10.70 9.11 -23.28
N GLY A 323 -11.56 8.32 -23.94
CA GLY A 323 -11.31 7.86 -25.31
C GLY A 323 -10.36 6.66 -25.43
N VAL A 324 -9.90 6.11 -24.30
CA VAL A 324 -9.09 4.89 -24.23
C VAL A 324 -9.98 3.73 -23.78
N TRP A 325 -9.95 2.61 -24.52
CA TRP A 325 -10.62 1.39 -24.09
C TRP A 325 -9.87 0.76 -22.92
N VAL A 326 -10.50 0.76 -21.74
CA VAL A 326 -10.02 0.12 -20.53
C VAL A 326 -10.75 -1.22 -20.37
N PRO A 327 -10.07 -2.36 -20.57
CA PRO A 327 -10.67 -3.68 -20.40
C PRO A 327 -11.05 -3.93 -18.94
N ASN A 328 -12.00 -4.83 -18.69
CA ASN A 328 -12.26 -5.31 -17.33
C ASN A 328 -11.09 -6.20 -16.86
N MET A 329 -10.73 -6.10 -15.58
CA MET A 329 -9.82 -7.06 -14.96
C MET A 329 -10.57 -8.35 -14.61
N ARG A 330 -9.84 -9.46 -14.45
CA ARG A 330 -10.41 -10.71 -13.93
C ARG A 330 -11.11 -10.42 -12.59
N PRO A 331 -12.38 -10.80 -12.42
CA PRO A 331 -13.07 -10.68 -11.14
C PRO A 331 -12.29 -11.38 -10.01
N TYR A 332 -12.36 -10.82 -8.80
CA TYR A 332 -11.61 -11.30 -7.64
C TYR A 332 -12.02 -12.72 -7.18
N ASP A 333 -13.22 -13.16 -7.52
CA ASP A 333 -13.81 -14.44 -7.15
C ASP A 333 -13.46 -15.58 -8.12
N VAL A 334 -12.73 -15.31 -9.22
CA VAL A 334 -12.38 -16.31 -10.23
C VAL A 334 -10.91 -16.72 -10.07
N PRO A 335 -10.59 -17.92 -9.53
CA PRO A 335 -9.22 -18.36 -9.32
C PRO A 335 -8.46 -18.50 -10.64
N VAL A 336 -7.18 -18.11 -10.67
CA VAL A 336 -6.28 -18.36 -11.81
C VAL A 336 -6.10 -19.86 -12.03
N SER A 337 -6.06 -20.30 -13.29
CA SER A 337 -5.89 -21.73 -13.61
C SER A 337 -4.59 -22.26 -13.02
N GLN A 338 -4.67 -23.24 -12.11
CA GLN A 338 -3.50 -23.97 -11.59
C GLN A 338 -3.03 -25.11 -12.51
N ASP A 339 -3.76 -25.39 -13.60
CA ASP A 339 -3.38 -26.42 -14.57
C ASP A 339 -2.10 -26.02 -15.32
N VAL A 340 -0.99 -26.58 -14.86
CA VAL A 340 0.34 -26.63 -15.51
C VAL A 340 0.34 -27.71 -16.59
#